data_AF-A0A928PEH2-F1
#
_entry.id   AF-A0A928PEH2-F1
#
_cell.length_a   1.000
_cell.length_b   1.000
_cell.length_c   1.000
_cell.angle_alpha   90.00
_cell.angle_beta   90.00
_cell.angle_gamma   90.00
#
_symmetry.space_group_name_H-M   'P 1'
#
loop_
_entity.id
_entity.type
_entity.pdbx_description
1 polymer ?
#
loop_
_entity_poly.entity_id
_entity_poly.type
_entity_poly.pdbx_seq_one_letter_code
_entity_poly.pdbx_strand_id
1 'polypeptide(L)' 'MVYAPDQAWRELYEDEEALSEGTLFRELNFPFCPGCRRSGR' A
#
# COMPACT_ATOMS: atom_id res chain seq x y z
N MET A 1 -10.94 -15.90 5.90
CA MET A 1 -10.84 -14.52 6.43
C MET A 1 -10.50 -14.63 7.91
N VAL A 2 -9.39 -14.05 8.36
CA VAL A 2 -8.97 -14.09 9.77
C VAL A 2 -9.22 -12.72 10.38
N TYR A 3 -9.82 -12.68 11.56
CA TYR A 3 -9.97 -11.45 12.32
C TYR A 3 -8.65 -11.15 13.03
N ALA A 4 -7.95 -10.09 12.61
CA ALA A 4 -6.75 -9.59 13.25
C ALA A 4 -7.06 -8.23 13.90
N PRO A 5 -7.04 -8.14 15.24
CA PRO A 5 -7.45 -6.91 15.95
C PRO A 5 -6.52 -5.72 15.67
N ASP A 6 -5.25 -5.97 15.34
CA ASP A 6 -4.26 -4.92 15.00
C ASP A 6 -4.18 -4.66 13.48
N GLN A 7 -5.18 -5.08 12.71
CA GLN A 7 -5.19 -4.82 11.28
C GLN A 7 -5.42 -3.32 11.03
N ALA A 8 -4.33 -2.60 10.77
CA ALA A 8 -4.39 -1.20 10.41
C ALA A 8 -5.22 -1.01 9.14
N TRP A 9 -6.05 0.03 9.13
CA TRP A 9 -6.70 0.52 7.91
C TRP A 9 -5.61 1.03 6.98
N ARG A 10 -5.56 0.49 5.76
CA ARG A 10 -4.60 0.88 4.72
C ARG A 10 -5.34 1.60 3.61
N GLU A 11 -4.63 2.49 2.93
CA GLU A 11 -5.17 3.13 1.74
C GLU A 11 -5.16 2.14 0.58
N LEU A 12 -6.36 1.83 0.09
CA LEU A 12 -6.58 0.96 -1.05
C LEU A 12 -6.82 1.79 -2.32
N TYR A 13 -6.53 1.20 -3.46
CA TYR A 13 -7.04 1.68 -4.74
C TYR A 13 -8.53 1.33 -4.87
N GLU A 14 -9.25 2.14 -5.66
CA GLU A 14 -10.58 1.76 -6.14
C GLU A 14 -10.46 0.57 -7.12
N ASP A 15 -11.52 -0.21 -7.29
CA ASP A 15 -11.48 -1.48 -8.03
C ASP A 15 -10.92 -1.34 -9.45
N GLU A 16 -11.27 -0.26 -10.14
CA GLU A 16 -10.79 0.02 -11.51
C GLU A 16 -9.28 0.33 -11.54
N GLU A 17 -8.81 1.12 -10.58
CA GLU A 17 -7.40 1.52 -10.44
C GLU A 17 -6.54 0.34 -9.98
N ALA A 18 -7.07 -0.51 -9.09
CA ALA A 18 -6.37 -1.68 -8.60
C ALA A 18 -6.02 -2.67 -9.71
N LEU A 19 -6.88 -2.79 -10.72
CA LEU A 19 -6.63 -3.64 -11.88
C LEU A 19 -5.50 -3.09 -12.74
N SER A 20 -5.43 -1.76 -12.94
CA SER A 20 -4.34 -1.14 -13.70
C SER A 20 -3.00 -1.19 -12.98
N GLU A 21 -3.00 -0.97 -11.66
CA GLU A 21 -1.78 -0.97 -10.84
C GLU A 21 -1.33 -2.40 -10.47
N GLY A 22 -2.20 -3.40 -10.64
CA GLY A 22 -1.92 -4.80 -10.33
C GLY A 22 -1.84 -5.09 -8.82
N THR A 23 -2.26 -4.15 -7.98
CA THR A 23 -2.28 -4.29 -6.52
C THR A 23 -3.43 -3.47 -5.92
N LEU A 24 -4.03 -3.97 -4.84
CA LEU A 24 -5.02 -3.21 -4.06
C LEU A 24 -4.35 -2.18 -3.13
N PHE A 25 -3.10 -2.39 -2.74
CA PHE A 25 -2.44 -1.61 -1.71
C PHE A 25 -1.55 -0.53 -2.32
N ARG A 26 -1.90 0.74 -2.09
CA ARG A 26 -1.13 1.89 -2.61
C ARG A 26 0.34 1.85 -2.18
N GLU A 27 0.59 1.39 -0.96
CA GLU A 27 1.93 1.24 -0.38
C GLU A 27 2.85 0.28 -1.16
N LEU A 28 2.29 -0.65 -1.93
CA LEU A 28 3.07 -1.61 -2.73
C LEU A 28 3.45 -1.04 -4.11
N ASN A 29 2.83 0.07 -4.52
CA ASN A 29 3.10 0.73 -5.78
C ASN A 29 4.22 1.79 -5.69
N PHE A 30 4.98 1.80 -4.59
CA PHE A 30 6.16 2.64 -4.49
C PHE A 30 7.39 1.87 -4.99
N PRO A 31 8.31 2.55 -5.70
CA PRO A 31 9.56 1.92 -6.10
C PRO A 31 10.30 1.40 -4.86
N PHE A 32 10.78 0.16 -4.94
CA PHE A 32 11.56 -0.43 -3.86
C PHE A 32 12.83 0.40 -3.65
N CYS A 33 12.87 1.20 -2.58
CA CYS A 33 14.02 2.02 -2.24
C CYS A 33 14.68 1.50 -0.95
N PRO A 34 15.64 0.56 -1.06
CA PRO A 34 16.39 0.10 0.10
C PRO A 34 17.32 1.21 0.57
N GLY A 35 16.88 2.00 1.56
CA GLY A 35 17.69 3.07 2.16
C GLY A 35 17.16 4.49 1.97
N CYS A 36 16.00 4.69 1.32
CA CYS A 36 15.31 5.97 1.38
C CYS A 36 14.80 6.19 2.83
N ARG A 37 15.64 6.75 3.71
CA ARG A 37 15.13 7.41 4.90
C ARG A 37 14.18 8.48 4.40
N ARG A 38 12.90 8.35 4.77
CA ARG A 38 11.86 9.35 4.55
C ARG A 38 12.37 10.66 5.14
N SER A 39 13.05 11.45 4.32
CA SER A 39 13.56 12.77 4.65
C SER A 39 12.33 13.63 4.79
N GLY A 40 11.87 13.81 6.03
CA GLY A 40 10.79 14.73 6.33
C GLY A 40 11.12 16.12 5.84
N ARG A 41 10.27 16.65 4.97
CA ARG A 41 9.92 18.06 4.89
C ARG A 41 8.54 18.20 4.27
#